data_AF-A0A7H0GZM3-F1
#
_entry.id   AF-A0A7H0GZM3-F1
#
_cell.length_a   1.000
_cell.length_b   1.000
_cell.length_c   1.000
_cell.angle_alpha   90.00
_cell.angle_beta   90.00
_cell.angle_gamma   90.00
#
_symmetry.space_group_name_H-M   'P 1'
#
loop_
_entity.id
_entity.type
_entity.pdbx_description
1 polymer ?
#
loop_
_entity_poly.entity_id
_entity_poly.type
_entity_poly.pdbx_seq_one_letter_code
_entity_poly.pdbx_strand_id
1 'polypeptide(L)'
;MSTHYEALEISEQASAADIRKAYRRLVLLTHPDRTQDPAAHERYLAINRAYEILSLPDKRKAYDARLWALRNPPPPVAPRPAAPRHPDPAYRGPWPPPVMPRRPKGDPYAAQYARYTPVARLICRILIGFGLLLAVDSQWTFTLVQEPVVSQTRYFVYGRRGSIVDSYYQIETPQTSFQSQVPYTEGQLLNLTRTAIFQQVMTHRPALAPRADTIDNWERTIYGLPQLVFIFLMWIAALVGVWPGLVRRRTVDAAITACLFALINLYLLLRI
;
A
#
# COMPACT_ATOMS: atom_id res chain seq x y z
N MET A 1 38.48 15.78 7.97
CA MET A 1 37.25 15.15 7.45
C MET A 1 37.42 15.02 5.96
N SER A 2 37.41 13.81 5.42
CA SER A 2 37.49 13.61 3.97
C SER A 2 36.14 13.91 3.32
N THR A 3 36.17 14.61 2.18
CA THR A 3 34.96 14.80 1.36
C THR A 3 34.60 13.49 0.64
N HIS A 4 33.35 13.37 0.18
CA HIS A 4 32.94 12.21 -0.63
C HIS A 4 33.68 12.17 -1.98
N TYR A 5 34.12 13.32 -2.49
CA TYR A 5 34.94 13.41 -3.69
C TYR A 5 36.36 12.88 -3.46
N GLU A 6 36.96 13.22 -2.30
CA GLU A 6 38.26 12.66 -1.88
C GLU A 6 38.19 11.15 -1.63
N ALA A 7 37.09 10.65 -1.05
CA ALA A 7 36.89 9.21 -0.82
C ALA A 7 36.79 8.40 -2.13
N LEU A 8 36.39 9.04 -3.23
CA LEU A 8 36.37 8.45 -4.57
C LEU A 8 37.58 8.87 -5.42
N GLU A 9 38.53 9.61 -4.88
CA GLU A 9 39.73 10.11 -5.60
C GLU A 9 39.39 10.88 -6.89
N ILE A 10 38.33 11.70 -6.86
CA ILE A 10 37.84 12.47 -8.01
C ILE A 10 37.68 13.95 -7.68
N SER A 11 37.66 14.79 -8.71
CA SER A 11 37.34 16.21 -8.58
C SER A 11 35.86 16.44 -8.29
N GLU A 12 35.53 17.52 -7.58
CA GLU A 12 34.14 17.97 -7.36
C GLU A 12 33.42 18.30 -8.69
N GLN A 13 34.19 18.63 -9.73
CA GLN A 13 33.68 18.87 -11.09
C GLN A 13 33.53 17.59 -11.94
N ALA A 14 33.80 16.41 -11.36
CA ALA A 14 33.75 15.14 -12.10
C ALA A 14 32.33 14.85 -12.64
N SER A 15 32.29 14.29 -13.85
CA SER A 15 31.03 13.88 -14.48
C SER A 15 30.45 12.64 -13.80
N ALA A 16 29.16 12.37 -14.03
CA ALA A 16 28.54 11.13 -13.54
C ALA A 16 29.22 9.87 -14.10
N ALA A 17 29.83 9.95 -15.29
CA ALA A 17 30.58 8.85 -15.87
C ALA A 17 31.89 8.59 -15.10
N ASP A 18 32.58 9.64 -14.70
CA ASP A 18 33.83 9.57 -13.93
C ASP A 18 33.61 9.02 -12.53
N ILE A 19 32.53 9.45 -11.86
CA ILE A 19 32.11 8.92 -10.54
C ILE A 19 31.90 7.40 -10.61
N ARG A 20 31.17 6.93 -11.62
CA ARG A 20 30.93 5.49 -11.82
C ARG A 20 32.21 4.72 -12.14
N LYS A 21 33.11 5.31 -12.92
CA LYS A 21 34.40 4.71 -13.29
C LYS A 21 35.32 4.58 -12.07
N ALA A 22 35.42 5.63 -11.26
CA ALA A 22 36.23 5.65 -10.04
C ALA A 22 35.70 4.66 -9.01
N TYR A 23 34.38 4.60 -8.79
CA TYR A 23 33.75 3.64 -7.89
C TYR A 23 34.09 2.19 -8.24
N ARG A 24 33.92 1.79 -9.51
CA ARG A 24 34.24 0.42 -9.95
C ARG A 24 35.72 0.09 -9.74
N ARG A 25 36.62 1.02 -10.04
CA ARG A 25 38.07 0.84 -9.82
C ARG A 25 38.37 0.60 -8.33
N LEU A 26 37.84 1.45 -7.46
CA LEU A 26 38.14 1.46 -6.05
C LEU A 26 37.52 0.27 -5.29
N VAL A 27 36.31 -0.15 -5.66
CA VAL A 27 35.66 -1.35 -5.12
C VAL A 27 36.46 -2.60 -5.44
N LEU A 28 37.00 -2.73 -6.66
CA LEU A 28 37.83 -3.88 -7.03
C LEU A 28 39.15 -3.94 -6.23
N LEU A 29 39.69 -2.79 -5.87
CA LEU A 29 40.94 -2.67 -5.09
C LEU A 29 40.75 -2.84 -3.58
N THR A 30 39.53 -2.61 -3.07
CA THR A 30 39.23 -2.62 -1.62
C THR A 30 38.29 -3.75 -1.21
N HIS A 31 37.94 -4.65 -2.12
CA HIS A 31 37.02 -5.75 -1.84
C HIS A 31 37.58 -6.69 -0.75
N PRO A 32 36.81 -7.04 0.29
CA PRO A 32 37.29 -7.87 1.40
C PRO A 32 37.80 -9.25 0.96
N ASP A 33 37.25 -9.81 -0.13
CA ASP A 33 37.73 -11.09 -0.68
C ASP A 33 39.10 -11.01 -1.37
N ARG A 34 39.57 -9.81 -1.73
CA ARG A 34 40.83 -9.61 -2.49
C ARG A 34 41.94 -9.00 -1.63
N THR A 35 41.64 -8.43 -0.47
CA THR A 35 42.61 -7.74 0.38
C THR A 35 42.31 -8.02 1.85
N GLN A 36 43.28 -8.57 2.58
CA GLN A 36 43.16 -8.91 4.00
C GLN A 36 43.61 -7.78 4.95
N ASP A 37 43.74 -6.55 4.44
CA ASP A 37 44.13 -5.39 5.24
C ASP A 37 42.92 -4.88 6.05
N PRO A 38 43.00 -4.76 7.39
CA PRO A 38 41.95 -4.17 8.22
C PRO A 38 41.51 -2.77 7.74
N ALA A 39 42.43 -1.98 7.17
CA ALA A 39 42.14 -0.65 6.64
C ALA A 39 41.36 -0.68 5.31
N ALA A 40 41.36 -1.81 4.58
CA ALA A 40 40.61 -1.95 3.34
C ALA A 40 39.09 -1.94 3.58
N HIS A 41 38.64 -2.50 4.70
CA HIS A 41 37.23 -2.50 5.08
C HIS A 41 36.69 -1.08 5.32
N GLU A 42 37.45 -0.25 6.05
CA GLU A 42 37.05 1.14 6.30
C GLU A 42 37.02 1.98 5.01
N ARG A 43 38.01 1.77 4.13
CA ARG A 43 38.04 2.41 2.81
C ARG A 43 36.87 1.98 1.95
N TYR A 44 36.55 0.68 1.91
CA TYR A 44 35.40 0.15 1.18
C TYR A 44 34.08 0.76 1.64
N LEU A 45 33.89 0.90 2.96
CA LEU A 45 32.72 1.56 3.53
C LEU A 45 32.65 3.05 3.16
N ALA A 46 33.79 3.76 3.18
CA ALA A 46 33.86 5.17 2.79
C ALA A 46 33.53 5.38 1.30
N ILE A 47 34.04 4.50 0.43
CA ILE A 47 33.78 4.49 -1.02
C ILE A 47 32.29 4.27 -1.32
N ASN A 48 31.66 3.30 -0.64
CA ASN A 48 30.24 3.02 -0.81
C ASN A 48 29.35 4.19 -0.38
N ARG A 49 29.63 4.79 0.79
CA ARG A 49 28.89 5.97 1.27
C ARG A 49 29.04 7.16 0.33
N ALA A 50 30.24 7.39 -0.18
CA ALA A 50 30.50 8.45 -1.14
C ALA A 50 29.72 8.24 -2.45
N TYR A 51 29.71 7.01 -2.98
CA TYR A 51 28.97 6.68 -4.19
C TYR A 51 27.45 6.78 -4.01
N GLU A 52 26.91 6.39 -2.86
CA GLU A 52 25.46 6.48 -2.58
C GLU A 52 24.94 7.93 -2.66
N ILE A 53 25.77 8.90 -2.26
CA ILE A 53 25.42 10.32 -2.28
C ILE A 53 25.73 10.95 -3.64
N LEU A 54 26.90 10.65 -4.23
CA LEU A 54 27.35 11.30 -5.46
C LEU A 54 26.76 10.71 -6.75
N SER A 55 26.26 9.47 -6.72
CA SER A 55 25.63 8.83 -7.89
C SER A 55 24.24 9.38 -8.23
N LEU A 56 23.51 9.91 -7.24
CA LEU A 56 22.17 10.46 -7.41
C LEU A 56 22.23 11.99 -7.54
N PRO A 57 21.66 12.59 -8.60
CA PRO A 57 21.81 14.02 -8.86
C PRO A 57 21.22 14.91 -7.77
N ASP A 58 20.09 14.53 -7.17
CA ASP A 58 19.45 15.32 -6.10
C ASP A 58 20.24 15.25 -4.79
N LYS A 59 20.77 14.07 -4.44
CA LYS A 59 21.63 13.90 -3.26
C LYS A 59 22.96 14.64 -3.43
N ARG A 60 23.56 14.60 -4.63
CA ARG A 60 24.77 15.35 -4.97
C ARG A 60 24.56 16.85 -4.81
N LYS A 61 23.47 17.41 -5.38
CA LYS A 61 23.13 18.84 -5.23
C LYS A 61 23.00 19.26 -3.76
N ALA A 62 22.30 18.47 -2.95
CA ALA A 62 22.14 18.75 -1.52
C ALA A 62 23.48 18.69 -0.77
N TYR A 63 24.34 17.74 -1.12
CA TYR A 63 25.69 17.62 -0.57
C TYR A 63 26.59 18.79 -0.95
N ASP A 64 26.58 19.20 -2.22
CA ASP A 64 27.35 20.34 -2.73
C ASP A 64 26.92 21.65 -2.08
N ALA A 65 25.61 21.86 -1.89
CA ALA A 65 25.08 23.01 -1.17
C ALA A 65 25.56 23.05 0.30
N ARG A 66 25.62 21.89 0.96
CA ARG A 66 26.15 21.78 2.33
C ARG A 66 27.65 22.06 2.38
N LEU A 67 28.42 21.53 1.44
CA LEU A 67 29.87 21.82 1.32
C LEU A 67 30.13 23.30 1.08
N TRP A 68 29.32 23.94 0.21
CA TRP A 68 29.41 25.37 -0.03
C TRP A 68 29.14 26.20 1.24
N ALA A 69 28.12 25.84 2.02
CA ALA A 69 27.79 26.54 3.27
C ALA A 69 28.85 26.37 4.36
N LEU A 70 29.51 25.20 4.41
CA LEU A 70 30.63 24.95 5.32
C LEU A 70 31.88 25.78 4.95
N ARG A 71 32.13 25.98 3.65
CA ARG A 71 33.23 26.80 3.14
C ARG A 71 32.97 28.30 3.23
N ASN A 72 31.70 28.70 3.15
CA ASN A 72 31.25 30.09 3.20
C ASN A 72 30.29 30.26 4.38
N PRO A 73 30.80 30.22 5.63
CA PRO A 73 29.97 30.49 6.78
C PRO A 73 29.37 31.90 6.65
N PRO A 74 28.12 32.11 7.08
CA PRO A 74 27.57 33.45 7.13
C PRO A 74 28.48 34.33 8.00
N PRO A 75 28.65 35.62 7.66
CA PRO A 75 29.42 36.53 8.51
C PRO A 75 28.85 36.46 9.92
N PRO A 76 29.72 36.53 10.96
CA PRO A 76 29.24 36.56 12.34
C PRO A 76 28.20 37.67 12.44
N VAL A 77 27.01 37.31 12.93
CA VAL A 77 25.95 38.28 13.16
C VAL A 77 26.54 39.31 14.11
N ALA A 78 26.78 40.52 13.61
CA ALA A 78 27.32 41.60 14.43
C ALA A 78 26.45 41.69 15.69
N PRO A 79 27.05 41.82 16.89
CA PRO A 79 26.26 42.05 18.09
C PRO A 79 25.34 43.21 17.78
N ARG A 80 24.04 42.95 17.89
CA ARG A 80 23.01 43.95 17.58
C ARG A 80 23.41 45.22 18.34
N PRO A 81 23.65 46.36 17.66
CA PRO A 81 24.07 47.56 18.37
C PRO A 81 23.09 47.77 19.51
N ALA A 82 23.62 47.98 20.71
CA ALA A 82 22.78 48.21 21.88
C ALA A 82 21.76 49.28 21.49
N ALA A 83 20.47 48.98 21.70
CA ALA A 83 19.42 49.93 21.37
C ALA A 83 19.79 51.29 21.98
N PRO A 84 19.64 52.42 21.25
CA PRO A 84 19.93 53.74 21.80
C PRO A 84 19.25 53.84 23.16
N ARG A 85 20.03 54.03 24.23
CA ARG A 85 19.46 54.29 25.54
C ARG A 85 18.72 55.61 25.41
N HIS A 86 17.40 55.58 25.62
CA HIS A 86 16.62 56.80 25.60
C HIS A 86 17.19 57.76 26.66
N PRO A 87 17.37 59.06 26.37
CA PRO A 87 17.98 60.01 27.32
C PRO A 87 17.26 60.08 28.67
N ASP A 88 15.95 59.86 28.66
CA ASP A 88 15.12 59.79 29.85
C ASP A 88 15.15 58.37 30.47
N PRO A 89 15.67 58.19 31.71
CA PRO A 89 15.66 56.90 32.41
C PRO A 89 14.26 56.40 32.78
N ALA A 90 13.24 57.27 32.75
CA ALA A 90 11.84 56.87 32.94
C ALA A 90 11.19 56.31 31.66
N TYR A 91 11.83 56.47 30.49
CA TYR A 91 11.30 55.96 29.23
C TYR A 91 11.39 54.43 29.16
N ARG A 92 10.25 53.79 29.42
CA ARG A 92 9.99 52.39 29.04
C ARG A 92 9.41 52.46 27.64
N GLY A 93 10.21 52.10 26.63
CA GLY A 93 9.78 52.15 25.22
C GLY A 93 8.48 51.40 24.95
N PRO A 94 7.91 51.51 23.74
CA PRO A 94 6.66 50.85 23.40
C PRO A 94 6.75 49.37 23.72
N TRP A 95 5.76 48.84 24.45
CA TRP A 95 5.67 47.41 24.73
C TRP A 95 5.82 46.62 23.42
N PRO A 96 6.67 45.57 23.38
CA PRO A 96 6.74 44.74 22.19
C PRO A 96 5.33 44.26 21.87
N PRO A 97 4.92 44.30 20.59
CA PRO A 97 3.59 43.87 20.23
C PRO A 97 3.39 42.43 20.75
N PRO A 98 2.19 42.09 21.27
CA PRO A 98 1.92 40.75 21.71
C PRO A 98 2.28 39.78 20.59
N VAL A 99 3.07 38.74 20.91
CA VAL A 99 3.41 37.70 19.96
C VAL A 99 2.09 37.06 19.52
N MET A 100 1.58 37.49 18.36
CA MET A 100 0.35 36.92 17.85
C MET A 100 0.62 35.44 17.57
N PRO A 101 -0.23 34.52 18.04
CA PRO A 101 -0.09 33.12 17.68
C PRO A 101 -0.07 33.05 16.15
N ARG A 102 0.96 32.39 15.59
CA ARG A 102 1.04 32.18 14.14
C ARG A 102 -0.29 31.58 13.70
N ARG A 103 -1.04 32.28 12.84
CA ARG A 103 -2.26 31.71 12.26
C ARG A 103 -1.88 30.35 11.65
N PRO A 104 -2.61 29.26 11.97
CA PRO A 104 -2.33 27.97 11.35
C PRO A 104 -2.40 28.18 9.83
N LYS A 105 -1.31 27.84 9.14
CA LYS A 105 -1.26 27.91 7.68
C LYS A 105 -2.40 27.03 7.17
N GLY A 106 -3.37 27.61 6.45
CA GLY A 106 -4.50 26.87 5.91
C GLY A 106 -4.02 25.67 5.09
N ASP A 107 -4.82 24.60 5.04
CA ASP A 107 -4.46 23.39 4.28
C ASP A 107 -4.17 23.77 2.82
N PRO A 108 -2.94 23.56 2.33
CA PRO A 108 -2.55 23.97 0.97
C PRO A 108 -3.37 23.29 -0.11
N TYR A 109 -4.05 22.18 0.20
CA TYR A 109 -4.86 21.40 -0.73
C TYR A 109 -6.37 21.60 -0.54
N ALA A 110 -6.81 22.55 0.30
CA ALA A 110 -8.23 22.78 0.58
C ALA A 110 -9.10 22.98 -0.67
N ALA A 111 -8.59 23.71 -1.66
CA ALA A 111 -9.27 23.94 -2.93
C ALA A 111 -9.40 22.65 -3.77
N GLN A 112 -8.38 21.79 -3.75
CA GLN A 112 -8.43 20.50 -4.43
C GLN A 112 -9.44 19.57 -3.75
N TYR A 113 -9.40 19.46 -2.43
CA TYR A 113 -10.38 18.66 -1.69
C TYR A 113 -11.82 19.12 -1.95
N ALA A 114 -12.06 20.44 -2.03
CA ALA A 114 -13.36 20.99 -2.42
C ALA A 114 -13.85 20.47 -3.78
N ARG A 115 -12.95 20.38 -4.76
CA ARG A 115 -13.26 19.89 -6.11
C ARG A 115 -13.60 18.40 -6.14
N TYR A 116 -12.89 17.57 -5.37
CA TYR A 116 -13.07 16.11 -5.40
C TYR A 116 -14.12 15.57 -4.42
N THR A 117 -14.50 16.33 -3.39
CA THR A 117 -15.52 15.91 -2.40
C THR A 117 -16.81 15.35 -3.02
N PRO A 118 -17.46 15.99 -4.03
CA PRO A 118 -18.70 15.44 -4.59
C PRO A 118 -18.51 14.07 -5.27
N VAL A 119 -17.40 13.91 -6.01
CA VAL A 119 -17.05 12.64 -6.66
C VAL A 119 -16.72 11.57 -5.62
N ALA A 120 -15.94 11.92 -4.58
CA ALA A 120 -15.63 11.02 -3.48
C ALA A 120 -16.90 10.50 -2.79
N ARG A 121 -17.89 11.36 -2.56
CA ARG A 121 -19.19 10.95 -1.99
C ARG A 121 -19.98 10.03 -2.93
N LEU A 122 -19.97 10.31 -4.23
CA LEU A 122 -20.62 9.45 -5.21
C LEU A 122 -19.99 8.05 -5.21
N ILE A 123 -18.67 7.98 -5.23
CA ILE A 123 -17.92 6.71 -5.16
C ILE A 123 -18.29 5.95 -3.89
N CYS A 124 -18.27 6.59 -2.71
CA CYS A 124 -18.65 5.92 -1.48
C CYS A 124 -20.09 5.39 -1.52
N ARG A 125 -21.05 6.15 -2.08
CA ARG A 125 -22.44 5.68 -2.24
C ARG A 125 -22.54 4.45 -3.15
N ILE A 126 -21.80 4.44 -4.25
CA ILE A 126 -21.73 3.28 -5.16
C ILE A 126 -21.16 2.06 -4.42
N LEU A 127 -20.07 2.23 -3.65
CA LEU A 127 -19.46 1.14 -2.90
C LEU A 127 -20.35 0.60 -1.78
N ILE A 128 -21.12 1.47 -1.11
CA ILE A 128 -22.15 1.05 -0.16
C ILE A 128 -23.21 0.20 -0.89
N GLY A 129 -23.75 0.71 -2.01
CA GLY A 129 -24.73 -0.01 -2.82
C GLY A 129 -24.22 -1.38 -3.30
N PHE A 130 -22.95 -1.44 -3.72
CA PHE A 130 -22.33 -2.69 -4.16
C PHE A 130 -22.24 -3.73 -3.04
N GLY A 131 -21.77 -3.37 -1.85
CA GLY A 131 -21.79 -4.36 -0.77
C GLY A 131 -23.21 -4.67 -0.26
N LEU A 132 -24.22 -3.83 -0.53
CA LEU A 132 -25.61 -4.12 -0.15
C LEU A 132 -26.15 -5.20 -1.06
N LEU A 133 -25.82 -5.09 -2.36
CA LEU A 133 -26.08 -6.13 -3.35
C LEU A 133 -25.43 -7.46 -2.94
N LEU A 134 -24.16 -7.46 -2.51
CA LEU A 134 -23.49 -8.66 -2.02
C LEU A 134 -24.17 -9.24 -0.79
N ALA A 135 -24.56 -8.39 0.18
CA ALA A 135 -25.28 -8.83 1.36
C ALA A 135 -26.62 -9.47 1.00
N VAL A 136 -27.40 -8.85 0.11
CA VAL A 136 -28.67 -9.40 -0.38
C VAL A 136 -28.46 -10.73 -1.10
N ASP A 137 -27.48 -10.81 -2.01
CA ASP A 137 -27.21 -12.05 -2.73
C ASP A 137 -26.81 -13.19 -1.79
N SER A 138 -26.00 -12.91 -0.77
CA SER A 138 -25.59 -13.93 0.21
C SER A 138 -26.77 -14.56 0.97
N GLN A 139 -27.86 -13.81 1.16
CA GLN A 139 -29.06 -14.29 1.85
C GLN A 139 -30.07 -14.92 0.88
N TRP A 140 -30.07 -14.49 -0.38
CA TRP A 140 -31.01 -14.97 -1.38
C TRP A 140 -30.49 -16.25 -2.05
N THR A 141 -30.85 -17.40 -1.46
CA THR A 141 -30.40 -18.71 -1.92
C THR A 141 -31.52 -19.58 -2.48
N PHE A 142 -31.16 -20.43 -3.44
CA PHE A 142 -32.03 -21.43 -4.06
C PHE A 142 -31.40 -22.82 -3.94
N THR A 143 -32.24 -23.83 -3.69
CA THR A 143 -31.79 -25.23 -3.67
C THR A 143 -32.06 -25.87 -5.03
N LEU A 144 -31.00 -26.39 -5.65
CA LEU A 144 -31.08 -27.27 -6.81
C LEU A 144 -31.08 -28.71 -6.31
N VAL A 145 -32.09 -29.48 -6.72
CA VAL A 145 -32.34 -30.83 -6.23
C VAL A 145 -32.00 -31.83 -7.32
N GLN A 146 -31.23 -32.87 -6.97
CA GLN A 146 -30.84 -33.96 -7.86
C GLN A 146 -30.13 -33.50 -9.15
N GLU A 147 -29.19 -32.56 -9.03
CA GLU A 147 -28.33 -32.15 -10.14
C GLU A 147 -27.28 -33.22 -10.42
N PRO A 148 -27.20 -33.79 -11.63
CA PRO A 148 -26.17 -34.77 -11.97
C PRO A 148 -24.81 -34.08 -12.17
N VAL A 149 -23.74 -34.70 -11.66
CA VAL A 149 -22.37 -34.31 -11.99
C VAL A 149 -22.08 -34.67 -13.43
N VAL A 150 -21.76 -33.66 -14.26
CA VAL A 150 -21.42 -33.84 -15.68
C VAL A 150 -19.95 -34.19 -15.84
N SER A 151 -19.07 -33.46 -15.15
CA SER A 151 -17.63 -33.67 -15.18
C SER A 151 -17.00 -33.25 -13.86
N GLN A 152 -15.82 -33.80 -13.57
CA GLN A 152 -14.96 -33.30 -12.50
C GLN A 152 -13.51 -33.15 -12.97
N THR A 153 -12.87 -32.03 -12.62
CA THR A 153 -11.45 -31.78 -12.90
C THR A 153 -10.73 -31.41 -11.61
N ARG A 154 -9.64 -32.10 -11.29
CA ARG A 154 -8.84 -31.79 -10.10
C ARG A 154 -7.74 -30.78 -10.44
N TYR A 155 -7.66 -29.70 -9.68
CA TYR A 155 -6.64 -28.67 -9.78
C TYR A 155 -5.71 -28.71 -8.57
N PHE A 156 -4.42 -28.49 -8.83
CA PHE A 156 -3.38 -28.38 -7.81
C PHE A 156 -2.87 -26.95 -7.74
N VAL A 157 -2.84 -26.39 -6.54
CA VAL A 157 -2.28 -25.07 -6.27
C VAL A 157 -0.84 -25.25 -5.84
N TYR A 158 0.09 -24.75 -6.64
CA TYR A 158 1.52 -24.86 -6.38
C TYR A 158 2.06 -23.60 -5.69
N GLY A 159 2.85 -23.78 -4.64
CA GLY A 159 3.57 -22.70 -3.96
C GLY A 159 4.81 -22.23 -4.73
N ARG A 160 5.47 -21.17 -4.22
CA ARG A 160 6.69 -20.60 -4.84
C ARG A 160 7.84 -21.60 -5.07
N ARG A 161 7.87 -22.72 -4.35
CA ARG A 161 8.89 -23.77 -4.45
C ARG A 161 8.39 -25.04 -5.18
N GLY A 162 7.24 -24.98 -5.85
CA GLY A 162 6.66 -26.12 -6.57
C GLY A 162 6.01 -27.18 -5.67
N SER A 163 5.95 -26.99 -4.36
CA SER A 163 5.18 -27.84 -3.46
C SER A 163 3.68 -27.62 -3.65
N ILE A 164 2.89 -28.69 -3.63
CA ILE A 164 1.42 -28.61 -3.62
C ILE A 164 1.00 -28.01 -2.27
N VAL A 165 0.33 -26.86 -2.32
CA VAL A 165 -0.15 -26.13 -1.13
C VAL A 165 -1.62 -26.43 -0.88
N ASP A 166 -2.39 -26.62 -1.95
CA ASP A 166 -3.84 -26.88 -1.89
C ASP A 166 -4.26 -27.66 -3.14
N SER A 167 -5.42 -28.34 -3.09
CA SER A 167 -6.04 -28.95 -4.26
C SER A 167 -7.55 -28.89 -4.14
N TYR A 168 -8.24 -28.64 -5.25
CA TYR A 168 -9.70 -28.60 -5.31
C TYR A 168 -10.21 -29.30 -6.57
N TYR A 169 -11.47 -29.73 -6.54
CA TYR A 169 -12.19 -30.30 -7.66
C TYR A 169 -13.12 -29.23 -8.22
N GLN A 170 -12.97 -28.92 -9.51
CA GLN A 170 -13.97 -28.16 -10.26
C GLN A 170 -15.04 -29.15 -10.71
N ILE A 171 -16.27 -28.97 -10.22
CA ILE A 171 -17.43 -29.80 -10.54
C ILE A 171 -18.33 -29.02 -11.48
N GLU A 172 -18.73 -29.67 -12.55
CA GLU A 172 -19.67 -29.13 -13.52
C GLU A 172 -21.00 -29.86 -13.43
N THR A 173 -22.08 -29.09 -13.38
CA THR A 173 -23.47 -29.56 -13.44
C THR A 173 -24.20 -28.80 -14.54
N PRO A 174 -25.34 -29.28 -15.04
CA PRO A 174 -26.07 -28.61 -16.12
C PRO A 174 -26.41 -27.14 -15.83
N GLN A 175 -26.62 -26.79 -14.57
CA GLN A 175 -27.05 -25.43 -14.18
C GLN A 175 -25.96 -24.57 -13.55
N THR A 176 -24.84 -25.15 -13.11
CA THR A 176 -23.80 -24.41 -12.38
C THR A 176 -22.46 -25.14 -12.40
N SER A 177 -21.39 -24.39 -12.17
CA SER A 177 -20.06 -24.94 -11.90
C SER A 177 -19.56 -24.43 -10.54
N PHE A 178 -18.87 -25.27 -9.77
CA PHE A 178 -18.33 -24.85 -8.47
C PHE A 178 -17.09 -25.65 -8.08
N GLN A 179 -16.31 -25.08 -7.17
CA GLN A 179 -15.16 -25.75 -6.56
C GLN A 179 -15.58 -26.51 -5.31
N SER A 180 -15.03 -27.70 -5.10
CA SER A 180 -15.23 -28.53 -3.90
C SER A 180 -13.90 -29.12 -3.43
N GLN A 181 -13.76 -29.34 -2.13
CA GLN A 181 -12.63 -30.09 -1.57
C GLN A 181 -12.81 -31.61 -1.69
N VAL A 182 -14.05 -32.06 -1.85
CA VAL A 182 -14.43 -33.48 -1.91
C VAL A 182 -14.76 -33.85 -3.36
N PRO A 183 -14.25 -34.99 -3.88
CA PRO A 183 -14.57 -35.47 -5.21
C PRO A 183 -15.99 -36.03 -5.29
N TYR A 184 -16.57 -36.03 -6.50
CA TYR A 184 -17.84 -36.69 -6.79
C TYR A 184 -17.73 -37.53 -8.06
N THR A 185 -18.51 -38.59 -8.15
CA THR A 185 -18.51 -39.44 -9.34
C THR A 185 -19.37 -38.79 -10.43
N GLU A 186 -18.96 -38.91 -11.68
CA GLU A 186 -19.79 -38.50 -12.83
C GLU A 186 -21.13 -39.25 -12.81
N GLY A 187 -22.23 -38.54 -13.07
CA GLY A 187 -23.60 -39.04 -12.94
C GLY A 187 -24.13 -39.08 -11.51
N GLN A 188 -23.32 -38.80 -10.49
CA GLN A 188 -23.81 -38.71 -9.11
C GLN A 188 -24.76 -37.53 -8.96
N LEU A 189 -25.93 -37.77 -8.36
CA LEU A 189 -26.92 -36.73 -8.10
C LEU A 189 -26.55 -35.95 -6.84
N LEU A 190 -26.56 -34.63 -6.93
CA LEU A 190 -26.24 -33.71 -5.85
C LEU A 190 -27.45 -32.83 -5.49
N ASN A 191 -27.53 -32.45 -4.21
CA ASN A 191 -28.37 -31.35 -3.76
C ASN A 191 -27.46 -30.17 -3.43
N LEU A 192 -27.67 -29.06 -4.13
CA LEU A 192 -26.82 -27.86 -4.06
C LEU A 192 -27.65 -26.67 -3.57
N THR A 193 -27.04 -25.78 -2.80
CA THR A 193 -27.62 -24.47 -2.47
C THR A 193 -26.76 -23.41 -3.12
N ARG A 194 -27.34 -22.57 -3.97
CA ARG A 194 -26.63 -21.48 -4.66
C ARG A 194 -27.26 -20.12 -4.43
N THR A 195 -26.49 -19.04 -4.58
CA THR A 195 -27.03 -17.68 -4.55
C THR A 195 -27.76 -17.30 -5.84
N ALA A 196 -28.65 -16.31 -5.75
CA ALA A 196 -29.54 -15.90 -6.83
C ALA A 196 -28.84 -15.13 -7.96
N ILE A 197 -27.99 -14.16 -7.60
CA ILE A 197 -27.41 -13.15 -8.49
C ILE A 197 -26.06 -13.63 -9.01
N PHE A 198 -25.16 -14.05 -8.12
CA PHE A 198 -23.81 -14.48 -8.49
C PHE A 198 -23.66 -16.00 -8.66
N GLN A 199 -24.75 -16.75 -8.48
CA GLN A 199 -24.83 -18.21 -8.69
C GLN A 199 -23.74 -19.00 -7.96
N GLN A 200 -23.31 -18.50 -6.80
CA GLN A 200 -22.25 -19.12 -6.01
C GLN A 200 -22.82 -20.30 -5.23
N VAL A 201 -22.21 -21.47 -5.33
CA VAL A 201 -22.65 -22.66 -4.59
C VAL A 201 -22.13 -22.59 -3.15
N MET A 202 -23.05 -22.34 -2.21
CA MET A 202 -22.79 -22.19 -0.77
C MET A 202 -22.66 -23.54 -0.07
N THR A 203 -23.49 -24.50 -0.44
CA THR A 203 -23.46 -25.84 0.15
C THR A 203 -23.76 -26.89 -0.88
N HIS A 204 -23.20 -28.08 -0.68
CA HIS A 204 -23.40 -29.21 -1.57
C HIS A 204 -23.37 -30.52 -0.80
N ARG A 205 -24.13 -31.51 -1.27
CA ARG A 205 -24.13 -32.88 -0.75
C ARG A 205 -24.62 -33.88 -1.80
N PRO A 206 -24.25 -35.16 -1.70
CA PRO A 206 -24.92 -36.22 -2.44
C PRO A 206 -26.43 -36.23 -2.14
N ALA A 207 -27.25 -36.49 -3.16
CA ALA A 207 -28.71 -36.46 -3.02
C ALA A 207 -29.23 -37.48 -1.99
N LEU A 208 -28.58 -38.65 -1.93
CA LEU A 208 -28.87 -39.75 -1.01
C LEU A 208 -28.26 -39.57 0.37
N ALA A 209 -27.32 -38.62 0.56
CA ALA A 209 -26.68 -38.41 1.85
C ALA A 209 -27.63 -37.70 2.84
N PRO A 210 -27.57 -38.03 4.14
CA PRO A 210 -28.24 -37.30 5.20
C PRO A 210 -27.98 -35.79 5.13
N ARG A 211 -28.93 -34.98 5.60
CA ARG A 211 -28.76 -33.51 5.65
C ARG A 211 -27.62 -33.10 6.60
N ALA A 212 -27.27 -33.93 7.58
CA ALA A 212 -26.13 -33.70 8.47
C ALA A 212 -24.78 -33.68 7.74
N ASP A 213 -24.69 -34.38 6.60
CA ASP A 213 -23.45 -34.49 5.80
C ASP A 213 -23.35 -33.37 4.75
N THR A 214 -24.03 -32.24 4.98
CA THR A 214 -23.97 -31.08 4.10
C THR A 214 -22.61 -30.44 4.20
N ILE A 215 -21.91 -30.31 3.07
CA ILE A 215 -20.60 -29.68 3.01
C ILE A 215 -20.82 -28.18 2.81
N ASP A 216 -20.20 -27.39 3.69
CA ASP A 216 -20.10 -25.94 3.59
C ASP A 216 -18.98 -25.59 2.59
N ASN A 217 -19.31 -24.73 1.61
CA ASN A 217 -18.40 -24.30 0.56
C ASN A 217 -18.12 -22.80 0.58
N TRP A 218 -18.47 -22.08 1.65
CA TRP A 218 -18.39 -20.62 1.71
C TRP A 218 -16.98 -20.10 1.45
N GLU A 219 -15.95 -20.79 1.93
CA GLU A 219 -14.53 -20.41 1.75
C GLU A 219 -14.07 -20.40 0.28
N ARG A 220 -14.74 -21.16 -0.60
CA ARG A 220 -14.45 -21.23 -2.04
C ARG A 220 -15.30 -20.27 -2.87
N THR A 221 -16.16 -19.48 -2.23
CA THR A 221 -17.01 -18.48 -2.90
C THR A 221 -16.49 -17.07 -2.65
N ILE A 222 -17.13 -16.11 -3.31
CA ILE A 222 -16.89 -14.68 -3.09
C ILE A 222 -17.23 -14.21 -1.67
N TYR A 223 -17.91 -15.05 -0.87
CA TYR A 223 -18.30 -14.80 0.52
C TYR A 223 -17.41 -15.51 1.55
N GLY A 224 -16.24 -15.99 1.13
CA GLY A 224 -15.26 -16.53 2.05
C GLY A 224 -14.82 -15.51 3.11
N LEU A 225 -14.38 -16.03 4.26
CA LEU A 225 -14.00 -15.20 5.41
C LEU A 225 -12.93 -14.13 5.08
N PRO A 226 -11.86 -14.43 4.30
CA PRO A 226 -10.90 -13.41 3.88
C PRO A 226 -11.54 -12.27 3.07
N GLN A 227 -12.45 -12.60 2.16
CA GLN A 227 -13.11 -11.64 1.27
C GLN A 227 -14.07 -10.74 2.07
N LEU A 228 -14.84 -11.33 2.98
CA LEU A 228 -15.81 -10.62 3.83
C LEU A 228 -15.15 -9.54 4.69
N VAL A 229 -13.95 -9.79 5.23
CA VAL A 229 -13.22 -8.78 6.01
C VAL A 229 -12.97 -7.53 5.17
N PHE A 230 -12.49 -7.69 3.94
CA PHE A 230 -12.22 -6.53 3.07
C PHE A 230 -13.49 -5.85 2.58
N ILE A 231 -14.58 -6.59 2.33
CA ILE A 231 -15.90 -6.01 2.01
C ILE A 231 -16.39 -5.16 3.19
N PHE A 232 -16.26 -5.67 4.42
CA PHE A 232 -16.68 -4.95 5.62
C PHE A 232 -15.85 -3.69 5.87
N LEU A 233 -14.53 -3.77 5.71
CA LEU A 233 -13.64 -2.61 5.83
C LEU A 233 -13.92 -1.55 4.75
N MET A 234 -14.14 -1.99 3.50
CA MET A 234 -14.58 -1.12 2.41
C MET A 234 -15.86 -0.38 2.79
N TRP A 235 -16.82 -1.10 3.36
CA TRP A 235 -18.10 -0.56 3.81
C TRP A 235 -17.99 0.47 4.91
N ILE A 236 -17.22 0.18 5.97
CA ILE A 236 -16.97 1.14 7.04
C ILE A 236 -16.35 2.42 6.47
N ALA A 237 -15.32 2.28 5.63
CA ALA A 237 -14.66 3.42 5.01
C ALA A 237 -15.63 4.24 4.13
N ALA A 238 -16.46 3.56 3.33
CA ALA A 238 -17.45 4.23 2.49
C ALA A 238 -18.53 4.94 3.31
N LEU A 239 -19.05 4.32 4.38
CA LEU A 239 -20.02 4.92 5.31
C LEU A 239 -19.46 6.17 5.98
N VAL A 240 -18.21 6.12 6.46
CA VAL A 240 -17.50 7.29 7.00
C VAL A 240 -17.41 8.38 5.93
N GLY A 241 -17.05 8.04 4.69
CA GLY A 241 -16.91 9.00 3.59
C GLY A 241 -18.20 9.75 3.22
N VAL A 242 -19.37 9.12 3.38
CA VAL A 242 -20.68 9.76 3.10
C VAL A 242 -21.16 10.62 4.28
N TRP A 243 -20.55 10.50 5.46
CA TRP A 243 -21.00 11.20 6.67
C TRP A 243 -21.04 12.73 6.47
N PRO A 244 -22.18 13.40 6.73
CA PRO A 244 -22.37 14.81 6.37
C PRO A 244 -21.46 15.77 7.14
N GLY A 245 -21.11 15.45 8.38
CA GLY A 245 -20.26 16.28 9.25
C GLY A 245 -18.75 16.12 9.04
N LEU A 246 -18.31 15.30 8.08
CA LEU A 246 -16.89 15.03 7.88
C LEU A 246 -16.17 16.19 7.17
N VAL A 247 -14.95 16.49 7.62
CA VAL A 247 -14.07 17.46 6.93
C VAL A 247 -13.77 16.96 5.52
N ARG A 248 -13.81 17.86 4.53
CA ARG A 248 -13.63 17.54 3.08
C ARG A 248 -12.44 16.62 2.79
N ARG A 249 -11.29 16.90 3.42
CA ARG A 249 -10.10 16.06 3.33
C ARG A 249 -10.38 14.62 3.74
N ARG A 250 -11.00 14.41 4.89
CA ARG A 250 -11.33 13.06 5.41
C ARG A 250 -12.33 12.33 4.52
N THR A 251 -13.25 13.05 3.85
CA THR A 251 -14.17 12.44 2.88
C THR A 251 -13.40 11.88 1.68
N VAL A 252 -12.43 12.63 1.16
CA VAL A 252 -11.59 12.19 0.04
C VAL A 252 -10.69 11.02 0.48
N ASP A 253 -10.05 11.13 1.65
CA ASP A 253 -9.20 10.06 2.20
C ASP A 253 -10.01 8.76 2.38
N ALA A 254 -11.22 8.85 2.95
CA ALA A 254 -12.11 7.71 3.13
C ALA A 254 -12.52 7.05 1.81
N ALA A 255 -12.80 7.84 0.77
CA ALA A 255 -13.12 7.32 -0.56
C ALA A 255 -11.93 6.58 -1.20
N ILE A 256 -10.71 7.11 -1.04
CA ILE A 256 -9.48 6.46 -1.50
C ILE A 256 -9.28 5.13 -0.77
N THR A 257 -9.42 5.12 0.56
CA THR A 257 -9.31 3.90 1.37
C THR A 257 -10.36 2.86 0.96
N ALA A 258 -11.61 3.26 0.75
CA ALA A 258 -12.66 2.35 0.27
C ALA A 258 -12.34 1.77 -1.11
N CYS A 259 -11.81 2.58 -2.04
CA CYS A 259 -11.38 2.10 -3.36
C CYS A 259 -10.22 1.09 -3.27
N LEU A 260 -9.25 1.32 -2.38
CA LEU A 260 -8.14 0.37 -2.18
C LEU A 260 -8.66 -0.98 -1.69
N PHE A 261 -9.60 -1.00 -0.74
CA PHE A 261 -10.22 -2.25 -0.31
C PHE A 261 -11.03 -2.92 -1.42
N ALA A 262 -11.74 -2.15 -2.25
CA ALA A 262 -12.44 -2.68 -3.42
C ALA A 262 -11.47 -3.34 -4.42
N LEU A 263 -10.30 -2.73 -4.67
CA LEU A 263 -9.27 -3.30 -5.54
C LEU A 263 -8.65 -4.57 -4.96
N ILE A 264 -8.39 -4.59 -3.64
CA ILE A 264 -7.92 -5.81 -2.96
C ILE A 264 -8.95 -6.92 -3.09
N ASN A 265 -10.24 -6.61 -2.89
CA ASN A 265 -11.32 -7.57 -3.05
C ASN A 265 -11.37 -8.11 -4.49
N LEU A 266 -11.28 -7.23 -5.50
CA LEU A 266 -11.22 -7.61 -6.91
C LEU A 266 -10.04 -8.56 -7.19
N TYR A 267 -8.86 -8.24 -6.66
CA TYR A 267 -7.67 -9.09 -6.81
C TYR A 267 -7.85 -10.47 -6.17
N LEU A 268 -8.47 -10.52 -4.98
CA LEU A 268 -8.76 -11.79 -4.30
C LEU A 268 -9.79 -12.60 -5.08
N LEU A 269 -10.80 -11.96 -5.68
CA LEU A 269 -11.80 -12.64 -6.52
C LEU A 269 -11.18 -13.27 -7.76
N LEU A 270 -10.23 -12.59 -8.42
CA LEU A 270 -9.52 -13.12 -9.59
C LEU A 270 -8.59 -14.30 -9.26
N ARG A 271 -8.42 -14.63 -7.98
CA ARG A 271 -7.60 -15.76 -7.50
C ARG A 271 -8.42 -16.98 -7.11
N ILE A 272 -9.75 -16.83 -7.03
CA ILE A 272 -10.70 -17.93 -6.82
C ILE A 272 -11.00 -18.53 -8.18
#